data_AF-A0AAD0M5C8-F1
#
_entry.id   AF-A0AAD0M5C8-F1
#
_cell.length_a   1.000
_cell.length_b   1.000
_cell.length_c   1.000
_cell.angle_alpha   90.00
_cell.angle_beta   90.00
_cell.angle_gamma   90.00
#
_symmetry.space_group_name_H-M   'P 1'
#
loop_
_entity.id
_entity.type
_entity.pdbx_description
1 polymer ?
#
loop_
_entity_poly.entity_id
_entity_poly.type
_entity_poly.pdbx_seq_one_letter_code
_entity_poly.pdbx_strand_id
1 'polypeptide(L)'
;MPSLLLLEDLYRQHCLSQIDAKQISEASELAEQWLLSFSRVEDPYLDALRSLGANAPQNPEKRFYFVFSLALCEPTTNTGKLFSVFSRTLNQNAQLIGKWVGDAMSDIYPVHTVNVLKAFESTLKKHYPLAYSCYQTYAVNVRLAAVACDNLKVFMNTLPDDPGKSHIAKFEALAHFPIKPESVIHQAVVGCKKDERELVYFCLEALRKQLASDYKDGITYLRPTDPSKPVIQPQGWLESPAPGAHLPIYQHPSFKAALSHDPSRYIKQFFIHRDSRLDVSPSNWIHVDDVCKAFLRAGVPAERIIDEGTCGKVATRTTLKSALTKLGQITVENQRYYQEAYKTYLAKYSTQEILDNCINPATLLAAYNATGNRVLLQAGSGLVRDSAMATDLGL
;
A
#
# COMPACT_ATOMS: atom_id res chain seq x y z
N MET A 1 38.45 21.32 15.94
CA MET A 1 39.46 20.24 16.06
C MET A 1 39.05 19.12 17.03
N PRO A 2 38.47 19.37 18.23
CA PRO A 2 38.05 18.29 19.13
C PRO A 2 36.96 17.37 18.53
N SER A 3 36.02 17.94 17.79
CA SER A 3 34.91 17.20 17.15
C SER A 3 35.37 16.18 16.11
N LEU A 4 36.44 16.47 15.37
CA LEU A 4 36.92 15.57 14.32
C LEU A 4 37.63 14.34 14.90
N LEU A 5 38.40 14.51 15.99
CA LEU A 5 39.08 13.38 16.64
C LEU A 5 38.08 12.34 17.18
N LEU A 6 36.93 12.80 17.69
CA LEU A 6 35.87 11.91 18.17
C LEU A 6 35.18 11.17 17.01
N LEU A 7 34.89 11.85 15.89
CA LEU A 7 34.36 11.22 14.69
C LEU A 7 35.32 10.17 14.09
N GLU A 8 36.63 10.41 14.18
CA GLU A 8 37.65 9.46 13.77
C GLU A 8 37.71 8.21 14.67
N ASP A 9 37.57 8.38 15.98
CA ASP A 9 37.51 7.26 16.90
C ASP A 9 36.27 6.40 16.63
N LEU A 10 35.11 7.04 16.43
CA LEU A 10 33.87 6.37 16.06
C LEU A 10 34.00 5.62 14.72
N TYR A 11 34.69 6.19 13.73
CA TYR A 11 34.95 5.49 12.47
C TYR A 11 35.80 4.23 12.66
N ARG A 12 36.82 4.28 13.53
CA ARG A 12 37.63 3.11 13.88
C ARG A 12 36.80 2.05 14.61
N GLN A 13 35.97 2.47 15.56
CA GLN A 13 35.05 1.57 16.27
C GLN A 13 34.07 0.90 15.31
N HIS A 14 33.50 1.64 14.35
CA HIS A 14 32.63 1.08 13.31
C HIS A 14 33.34 0.04 12.45
N CYS A 15 34.58 0.33 12.02
CA CYS A 15 35.39 -0.61 11.26
C CYS A 15 35.72 -1.91 12.03
N LEU A 16 35.60 -1.88 13.36
CA LEU A 16 35.75 -3.03 14.27
C LEU A 16 34.41 -3.61 14.74
N SER A 17 33.26 -3.08 14.28
CA SER A 17 31.91 -3.42 14.75
C SER A 17 31.72 -3.25 16.27
N GLN A 18 32.26 -2.16 16.82
CA GLN A 18 32.28 -1.86 18.26
C GLN A 18 31.57 -0.54 18.62
N ILE A 19 30.76 0.02 17.72
CA ILE A 19 30.02 1.26 18.02
C ILE A 19 29.06 1.03 19.19
N ASP A 20 29.12 1.92 20.18
CA ASP A 20 28.11 1.98 21.24
C ASP A 20 26.91 2.79 20.73
N ALA A 21 25.75 2.13 20.62
CA ALA A 21 24.50 2.76 20.20
C ALA A 21 24.11 3.99 21.05
N LYS A 22 24.57 4.07 22.31
CA LYS A 22 24.31 5.22 23.20
C LYS A 22 25.05 6.50 22.78
N GLN A 23 26.13 6.36 22.01
CA GLN A 23 26.93 7.50 21.53
C GLN A 23 26.38 8.10 20.25
N ILE A 24 25.39 7.46 19.61
CA ILE A 24 24.90 7.85 18.28
C ILE A 24 24.29 9.24 18.28
N SER A 25 23.46 9.60 19.26
CA SER A 25 22.83 10.92 19.28
C SER A 25 23.86 12.06 19.32
N GLU A 26 24.87 11.95 20.17
CA GLU A 26 25.98 12.93 20.26
C GLU A 26 26.84 12.91 18.99
N ALA A 27 27.17 11.73 18.49
CA ALA A 27 27.94 11.55 17.27
C ALA A 27 27.25 12.16 16.04
N SER A 28 25.94 11.94 15.89
CA SER A 28 25.13 12.49 14.82
C SER A 28 25.08 14.01 14.87
N GLU A 29 24.94 14.61 16.06
CA GLU A 29 24.98 16.06 16.23
C GLU A 29 26.35 16.63 15.83
N LEU A 30 27.44 16.02 16.31
CA LEU A 30 28.79 16.44 15.95
C LEU A 30 29.08 16.30 14.45
N ALA A 31 28.61 15.21 13.84
CA ALA A 31 28.72 14.97 12.42
C ALA A 31 27.97 16.04 11.61
N GLU A 32 26.73 16.36 11.99
CA GLU A 32 25.94 17.42 11.35
C GLU A 32 26.63 18.78 11.49
N GLN A 33 27.08 19.15 12.70
CA GLN A 33 27.80 20.40 12.94
C GLN A 33 29.09 20.50 12.12
N TRP A 34 29.87 19.41 12.06
CA TRP A 34 31.11 19.36 11.28
C TRP A 34 30.83 19.53 9.79
N LEU A 35 29.85 18.81 9.23
CA LEU A 35 29.47 18.92 7.82
C LEU A 35 28.97 20.34 7.48
N LEU A 36 28.18 20.96 8.35
CA LEU A 36 27.66 22.31 8.13
C LEU A 36 28.73 23.41 8.26
N SER A 37 29.89 23.11 8.87
CA SER A 37 31.02 24.04 8.90
C SER A 37 31.57 24.37 7.51
N PHE A 38 31.34 23.49 6.52
CA PHE A 38 31.70 23.68 5.12
C PHE A 38 30.63 24.39 4.28
N SER A 39 29.53 24.87 4.89
CA SER A 39 28.40 25.47 4.16
C SER A 39 28.71 26.75 3.38
N ARG A 40 29.84 27.40 3.66
CA ARG A 40 30.24 28.69 3.06
C ARG A 40 31.37 28.57 2.03
N VAL A 41 31.91 27.38 1.80
CA VAL A 41 32.96 27.16 0.81
C VAL A 41 32.37 26.79 -0.55
N GLU A 42 33.13 27.01 -1.62
CA GLU A 42 32.70 26.75 -2.99
C GLU A 42 32.50 25.25 -3.27
N ASP A 43 33.37 24.41 -2.71
CA ASP A 43 33.28 22.94 -2.83
C ASP A 43 33.28 22.27 -1.45
N PRO A 44 32.11 22.21 -0.77
CA PRO A 44 32.00 21.64 0.57
C PRO A 44 32.53 20.21 0.69
N TYR A 45 32.45 19.43 -0.39
CA TYR A 45 32.93 18.05 -0.41
C TYR A 45 34.45 17.98 -0.49
N LEU A 46 35.07 18.68 -1.43
CA LEU A 46 36.53 18.67 -1.54
C LEU A 46 37.20 19.23 -0.28
N ASP A 47 36.63 20.28 0.32
CA ASP A 47 37.17 20.84 1.56
C ASP A 47 36.96 19.91 2.77
N ALA A 48 35.84 19.20 2.84
CA ALA A 48 35.64 18.15 3.83
C ALA A 48 36.66 17.00 3.68
N LEU A 49 36.92 16.55 2.44
CA LEU A 49 37.95 15.54 2.16
C LEU A 49 39.36 16.02 2.53
N ARG A 50 39.70 17.27 2.24
CA ARG A 50 40.98 17.87 2.64
C ARG A 50 41.12 17.92 4.16
N SER A 51 40.05 18.31 4.86
CA SER A 51 40.02 18.31 6.33
C SER A 51 40.24 16.90 6.90
N LEU A 52 39.63 15.87 6.32
CA LEU A 52 39.82 14.48 6.74
C LEU A 52 41.24 13.99 6.42
N GLY A 53 41.74 14.29 5.21
CA GLY A 53 43.07 13.90 4.72
C GLY A 53 44.22 14.53 5.51
N ALA A 54 44.06 15.79 5.96
CA ALA A 54 45.05 16.48 6.78
C ALA A 54 45.25 15.84 8.16
N ASN A 55 44.22 15.19 8.71
CA ASN A 55 44.28 14.51 10.01
C ASN A 55 44.69 13.04 9.88
N ALA A 56 44.26 12.37 8.81
CA ALA A 56 44.72 11.04 8.44
C ALA A 56 44.61 10.86 6.92
N PRO A 57 45.68 10.50 6.20
CA PRO A 57 45.66 10.47 4.73
C PRO A 57 44.89 9.27 4.15
N GLN A 58 44.55 8.26 4.96
CA GLN A 58 43.93 7.04 4.49
C GLN A 58 42.40 7.20 4.34
N ASN A 59 41.89 6.77 3.18
CA ASN A 59 40.46 6.63 2.86
C ASN A 59 39.57 7.84 3.26
N PRO A 60 39.93 9.10 2.91
CA PRO A 60 39.13 10.27 3.30
C PRO A 60 37.68 10.20 2.79
N GLU A 61 37.43 9.57 1.64
CA GLU A 61 36.08 9.41 1.09
C GLU A 61 35.20 8.47 1.93
N LYS A 62 35.71 7.31 2.34
CA LYS A 62 34.96 6.37 3.19
C LYS A 62 34.60 7.02 4.53
N ARG A 63 35.54 7.75 5.11
CA ARG A 63 35.34 8.52 6.34
C ARG A 63 34.30 9.61 6.15
N PHE A 64 34.32 10.32 5.02
CA PHE A 64 33.27 11.29 4.68
C PHE A 64 31.89 10.61 4.62
N TYR A 65 31.76 9.48 3.95
CA TYR A 65 30.47 8.76 3.86
C TYR A 65 29.97 8.29 5.22
N PHE A 66 30.87 7.82 6.09
CA PHE A 66 30.54 7.44 7.46
C PHE A 66 30.07 8.64 8.30
N VAL A 67 30.76 9.78 8.23
CA VAL A 67 30.33 10.98 8.96
C VAL A 67 28.97 11.46 8.42
N PHE A 68 28.77 11.42 7.10
CA PHE A 68 27.48 11.75 6.52
C PHE A 68 26.37 10.80 6.95
N SER A 69 26.63 9.49 7.00
CA SER A 69 25.63 8.51 7.45
C SER A 69 25.27 8.70 8.92
N LEU A 70 26.25 8.96 9.80
CA LEU A 70 26.01 9.29 11.20
C LEU A 70 25.09 10.50 11.34
N ALA A 71 25.33 11.59 10.61
CA ALA A 71 24.46 12.76 10.63
C ALA A 71 23.02 12.44 10.19
N LEU A 72 22.83 11.45 9.31
CA LEU A 72 21.50 11.03 8.85
C LEU A 72 20.82 10.02 9.80
N CYS A 73 21.55 9.37 10.71
CA CYS A 73 21.00 8.45 11.70
C CYS A 73 20.17 9.15 12.81
N GLU A 74 20.38 10.45 13.04
CA GLU A 74 19.53 11.26 13.93
C GLU A 74 19.09 12.54 13.24
N PRO A 75 18.05 12.48 12.38
CA PRO A 75 17.62 13.64 11.61
C PRO A 75 17.17 14.79 12.52
N THR A 76 17.56 16.01 12.16
CA THR A 76 17.22 17.26 12.85
C THR A 76 16.56 18.25 11.91
N THR A 77 16.26 19.44 12.43
CA THR A 77 15.78 20.58 11.63
C THR A 77 16.83 21.11 10.65
N ASN A 78 18.12 20.80 10.85
CA ASN A 78 19.20 21.19 9.94
C ASN A 78 19.52 20.14 8.88
N THR A 79 18.99 18.92 8.97
CA THR A 79 19.25 17.87 7.99
C THR A 79 18.93 18.30 6.55
N GLY A 80 17.86 19.07 6.33
CA GLY A 80 17.57 19.66 5.02
C GLY A 80 18.64 20.63 4.48
N LYS A 81 19.42 21.28 5.36
CA LYS A 81 20.58 22.10 4.96
C LYS A 81 21.72 21.23 4.47
N LEU A 82 21.98 20.06 5.08
CA LEU A 82 22.98 19.11 4.59
C LEU A 82 22.70 18.71 3.14
N PHE A 83 21.45 18.37 2.82
CA PHE A 83 21.02 18.06 1.45
C PHE A 83 21.23 19.22 0.48
N SER A 84 21.08 20.46 0.96
CA SER A 84 21.26 21.64 0.13
C SER A 84 22.75 21.93 -0.14
N VAL A 85 23.57 21.91 0.92
CA VAL A 85 25.02 22.18 0.87
C VAL A 85 25.75 21.13 0.04
N PHE A 86 25.45 19.85 0.26
CA PHE A 86 26.13 18.73 -0.41
C PHE A 86 25.38 18.19 -1.63
N SER A 87 24.42 18.95 -2.17
CA SER A 87 23.53 18.50 -3.27
C SER A 87 24.30 17.91 -4.47
N ARG A 88 25.39 18.55 -4.90
CA ARG A 88 26.22 18.07 -6.02
C ARG A 88 26.85 16.71 -5.73
N THR A 89 27.43 16.51 -4.56
CA THR A 89 28.05 15.24 -4.15
C THR A 89 27.02 14.15 -3.94
N LEU A 90 25.87 14.51 -3.35
CA LEU A 90 24.76 13.57 -3.15
C LEU A 90 24.17 13.09 -4.48
N ASN A 91 24.08 13.93 -5.51
CA ASN A 91 23.66 13.50 -6.84
C ASN A 91 24.54 12.37 -7.41
N GLN A 92 25.82 12.30 -7.01
CA GLN A 92 26.76 11.27 -7.47
C GLN A 92 26.83 10.07 -6.51
N ASN A 93 26.66 10.29 -5.21
CA ASN A 93 27.01 9.31 -4.17
C ASN A 93 25.87 8.94 -3.21
N ALA A 94 24.64 9.44 -3.40
CA ALA A 94 23.56 9.21 -2.45
C ALA A 94 23.24 7.74 -2.18
N GLN A 95 23.36 6.86 -3.20
CA GLN A 95 23.19 5.41 -3.00
C GLN A 95 24.25 4.80 -2.10
N LEU A 96 25.51 5.23 -2.26
CA LEU A 96 26.60 4.75 -1.41
C LEU A 96 26.40 5.23 0.02
N ILE A 97 26.08 6.51 0.23
CA ILE A 97 25.72 7.05 1.54
C ILE A 97 24.54 6.28 2.13
N GLY A 98 23.54 5.93 1.33
CA GLY A 98 22.41 5.13 1.80
C GLY A 98 22.80 3.73 2.26
N LYS A 99 23.81 3.11 1.62
CA LYS A 99 24.38 1.85 2.12
C LYS A 99 25.01 2.05 3.49
N TRP A 100 25.80 3.10 3.68
CA TRP A 100 26.41 3.42 4.97
C TRP A 100 25.37 3.75 6.06
N VAL A 101 24.24 4.36 5.71
CA VAL A 101 23.12 4.57 6.65
C VAL A 101 22.49 3.24 7.06
N GLY A 102 22.28 2.32 6.12
CA GLY A 102 21.78 0.98 6.40
C GLY A 102 22.75 0.16 7.27
N ASP A 103 24.05 0.22 6.97
CA ASP A 103 25.10 -0.47 7.73
C ASP A 103 25.15 0.09 9.16
N ALA A 104 25.23 1.42 9.33
CA ALA A 104 25.23 2.07 10.65
C ALA A 104 23.94 1.80 11.45
N MET A 105 22.78 1.74 10.78
CA MET A 105 21.52 1.38 11.44
C MET A 105 21.54 -0.08 11.96
N SER A 106 22.12 -0.99 11.20
CA SER A 106 22.20 -2.41 11.57
C SER A 106 23.04 -2.62 12.83
N ASP A 107 24.08 -1.82 13.01
CA ASP A 107 24.95 -1.87 14.19
C ASP A 107 24.27 -1.35 15.47
N ILE A 108 23.28 -0.45 15.36
CA ILE A 108 22.71 0.30 16.50
C ILE A 108 21.28 -0.13 16.86
N TYR A 109 20.60 -0.84 15.97
CA TYR A 109 19.29 -1.41 16.22
C TYR A 109 19.37 -2.61 17.20
N PRO A 110 18.41 -2.81 18.12
CA PRO A 110 17.17 -2.05 18.35
C PRO A 110 17.31 -0.91 19.36
N VAL A 111 18.53 -0.60 19.83
CA VAL A 111 18.76 0.39 20.90
C VAL A 111 18.46 1.81 20.41
N HIS A 112 18.83 2.12 19.17
CA HIS A 112 18.51 3.39 18.50
C HIS A 112 17.69 3.15 17.24
N THR A 113 16.80 4.09 16.93
CA THR A 113 15.93 4.00 15.76
C THR A 113 15.87 5.31 15.00
N VAL A 114 16.12 5.25 13.69
CA VAL A 114 16.18 6.44 12.83
C VAL A 114 14.76 6.85 12.40
N ASN A 115 14.34 8.08 12.70
CA ASN A 115 13.07 8.63 12.21
C ASN A 115 13.25 9.34 10.86
N VAL A 116 13.15 8.59 9.77
CA VAL A 116 13.37 9.09 8.41
C VAL A 116 12.39 10.21 8.04
N LEU A 117 11.15 10.18 8.54
CA LEU A 117 10.13 11.20 8.19
C LEU A 117 10.57 12.60 8.63
N LYS A 118 11.25 12.71 9.77
CA LYS A 118 11.80 13.97 10.30
C LYS A 118 12.81 14.59 9.34
N ALA A 119 13.59 13.78 8.62
CA ALA A 119 14.49 14.28 7.58
C ALA A 119 13.73 14.90 6.41
N PHE A 120 12.63 14.29 5.97
CA PHE A 120 11.81 14.81 4.87
C PHE A 120 11.05 16.08 5.25
N GLU A 121 10.71 16.25 6.52
CA GLU A 121 10.06 17.47 7.02
C GLU A 121 10.98 18.71 6.93
N SER A 122 12.27 18.54 7.22
CA SER A 122 13.26 19.61 7.12
C SER A 122 13.82 19.81 5.70
N THR A 123 13.63 18.84 4.81
CA THR A 123 14.16 18.86 3.43
C THR A 123 13.22 19.58 2.45
N LEU A 124 13.78 20.33 1.50
CA LEU A 124 13.01 20.95 0.40
C LEU A 124 12.63 19.89 -0.65
N LYS A 125 11.45 20.02 -1.28
CA LYS A 125 10.93 19.06 -2.29
C LYS A 125 11.96 18.71 -3.36
N LYS A 126 12.72 19.69 -3.87
CA LYS A 126 13.76 19.47 -4.89
C LYS A 126 14.87 18.48 -4.48
N HIS A 127 15.07 18.26 -3.19
CA HIS A 127 16.07 17.33 -2.65
C HIS A 127 15.46 16.00 -2.17
N TYR A 128 14.14 15.79 -2.28
CA TYR A 128 13.51 14.52 -1.92
C TYR A 128 14.10 13.31 -2.67
N PRO A 129 14.42 13.38 -3.99
CA PRO A 129 15.08 12.28 -4.69
C PRO A 129 16.42 11.85 -4.07
N LEU A 130 17.19 12.81 -3.56
CA LEU A 130 18.45 12.54 -2.85
C LEU A 130 18.18 11.89 -1.50
N ALA A 131 17.23 12.41 -0.73
CA ALA A 131 16.85 11.85 0.56
C ALA A 131 16.30 10.42 0.43
N TYR A 132 15.50 10.12 -0.60
CA TYR A 132 15.05 8.74 -0.88
C TYR A 132 16.23 7.79 -1.06
N SER A 133 17.26 8.22 -1.79
CA SER A 133 18.46 7.41 -2.03
C SER A 133 19.32 7.23 -0.77
N CYS A 134 19.50 8.30 0.01
CA CYS A 134 20.28 8.26 1.26
C CYS A 134 19.60 7.47 2.39
N TYR A 135 18.27 7.38 2.40
CA TYR A 135 17.54 6.57 3.38
C TYR A 135 17.09 5.21 2.85
N GLN A 136 17.49 4.87 1.60
CA GLN A 136 17.07 3.66 0.91
C GLN A 136 15.56 3.41 1.02
N THR A 137 14.78 4.46 0.78
CA THR A 137 13.32 4.46 0.89
C THR A 137 12.69 4.99 -0.39
N TYR A 138 11.39 4.76 -0.55
CA TYR A 138 10.65 5.16 -1.73
C TYR A 138 9.63 6.26 -1.40
N ALA A 139 9.27 7.05 -2.40
CA ALA A 139 8.27 8.11 -2.26
C ALA A 139 6.94 7.60 -1.69
N VAL A 140 6.52 6.38 -2.05
CA VAL A 140 5.31 5.75 -1.51
C VAL A 140 5.41 5.47 -0.01
N ASN A 141 6.55 4.98 0.48
CA ASN A 141 6.75 4.70 1.90
C ASN A 141 6.75 6.00 2.72
N VAL A 142 7.43 7.03 2.23
CA VAL A 142 7.43 8.36 2.88
C VAL A 142 6.05 8.98 2.87
N ARG A 143 5.28 8.81 1.78
CA ARG A 143 3.89 9.27 1.70
C ARG A 143 3.00 8.57 2.73
N LEU A 144 3.10 7.26 2.85
CA LEU A 144 2.34 6.48 3.83
C LEU A 144 2.72 6.86 5.26
N ALA A 145 4.02 7.06 5.53
CA ALA A 145 4.48 7.53 6.85
C ALA A 145 3.98 8.95 7.16
N ALA A 146 3.89 9.83 6.15
CA ALA A 146 3.29 11.14 6.30
C ALA A 146 1.78 11.05 6.60
N VAL A 147 1.05 10.12 5.98
CA VAL A 147 -0.37 9.83 6.34
C VAL A 147 -0.47 9.33 7.78
N ALA A 148 0.40 8.41 8.18
CA ALA A 148 0.42 7.85 9.53
C ALA A 148 0.56 8.96 10.58
N CYS A 149 1.48 9.91 10.37
CA CYS A 149 1.73 11.07 11.24
C CYS A 149 0.83 12.28 11.01
N ASP A 150 -0.07 12.24 10.02
CA ASP A 150 -0.84 13.41 9.57
C ASP A 150 0.03 14.63 9.16
N ASN A 151 1.24 14.39 8.65
CA ASN A 151 2.16 15.44 8.19
C ASN A 151 1.82 15.90 6.76
N LEU A 152 0.93 16.89 6.63
CA LEU A 152 0.45 17.41 5.35
C LEU A 152 1.59 17.93 4.46
N LYS A 153 2.59 18.61 5.04
CA LYS A 153 3.69 19.20 4.27
C LYS A 153 4.49 18.12 3.53
N VAL A 154 4.93 17.08 4.25
CA VAL A 154 5.68 15.97 3.64
C VAL A 154 4.79 15.22 2.66
N PHE A 155 3.53 14.93 3.03
CA PHE A 155 2.59 14.26 2.16
C PHE A 155 2.47 14.95 0.79
N MET A 156 2.20 16.26 0.77
CA MET A 156 2.06 17.03 -0.47
C MET A 156 3.36 17.06 -1.30
N ASN A 157 4.52 17.08 -0.65
CA ASN A 157 5.81 17.05 -1.35
C ASN A 157 6.15 15.69 -1.97
N THR A 158 5.57 14.59 -1.48
CA THR A 158 5.75 13.24 -2.06
C THR A 158 4.87 12.95 -3.27
N LEU A 159 3.92 13.83 -3.59
CA LEU A 159 2.99 13.62 -4.69
C LEU A 159 3.67 13.86 -6.05
N PRO A 160 3.35 13.06 -7.08
CA PRO A 160 3.76 13.33 -8.45
C PRO A 160 3.29 14.71 -8.92
N ASP A 161 4.07 15.34 -9.80
CA ASP A 161 3.69 16.62 -10.42
C ASP A 161 2.57 16.46 -11.47
N ASP A 162 2.45 15.28 -12.08
CA ASP A 162 1.36 14.94 -12.99
C ASP A 162 0.01 14.90 -12.22
N PRO A 163 -1.01 15.70 -12.61
CA PRO A 163 -2.26 15.78 -11.87
C PRO A 163 -3.01 14.45 -11.74
N GLY A 164 -2.99 13.61 -12.79
CA GLY A 164 -3.67 12.31 -12.79
C GLY A 164 -3.00 11.32 -11.83
N LYS A 165 -1.67 11.20 -11.91
CA LYS A 165 -0.89 10.39 -10.97
C LYS A 165 -0.97 10.93 -9.54
N SER A 166 -1.02 12.25 -9.38
CA SER A 166 -1.20 12.90 -8.08
C SER A 166 -2.55 12.56 -7.46
N HIS A 167 -3.63 12.61 -8.26
CA HIS A 167 -4.97 12.19 -7.84
C HIS A 167 -4.97 10.75 -7.32
N ILE A 168 -4.48 9.81 -8.12
CA ILE A 168 -4.38 8.38 -7.75
C ILE A 168 -3.55 8.22 -6.47
N ALA A 169 -2.36 8.83 -6.44
CA ALA A 169 -1.42 8.76 -5.31
C ALA A 169 -2.02 9.24 -3.98
N LYS A 170 -2.88 10.26 -3.99
CA LYS A 170 -3.52 10.79 -2.78
C LYS A 170 -4.49 9.80 -2.18
N PHE A 171 -5.44 9.34 -2.99
CA PHE A 171 -6.52 8.48 -2.52
C PHE A 171 -6.04 7.04 -2.25
N GLU A 172 -5.11 6.52 -3.04
CA GLU A 172 -4.47 5.23 -2.78
C GLU A 172 -3.76 5.25 -1.42
N ALA A 173 -2.98 6.30 -1.11
CA ALA A 173 -2.30 6.41 0.17
C ALA A 173 -3.27 6.49 1.36
N LEU A 174 -4.36 7.23 1.24
CA LEU A 174 -5.39 7.32 2.28
C LEU A 174 -6.15 6.00 2.46
N ALA A 175 -6.38 5.25 1.39
CA ALA A 175 -7.13 3.99 1.43
C ALA A 175 -6.45 2.88 2.25
N HIS A 176 -5.14 2.97 2.49
CA HIS A 176 -4.40 2.02 3.32
C HIS A 176 -4.60 2.21 4.84
N PHE A 177 -5.27 3.28 5.27
CA PHE A 177 -5.47 3.61 6.69
C PHE A 177 -6.96 3.68 7.04
N PRO A 178 -7.33 3.51 8.32
CA PRO A 178 -8.70 3.78 8.76
C PRO A 178 -9.11 5.22 8.42
N ILE A 179 -10.35 5.39 7.96
CA ILE A 179 -10.90 6.71 7.61
C ILE A 179 -10.91 7.60 8.86
N LYS A 180 -10.23 8.75 8.77
CA LYS A 180 -10.05 9.70 9.86
C LYS A 180 -10.40 11.13 9.40
N PRO A 181 -11.69 11.53 9.40
CA PRO A 181 -12.14 12.81 8.85
C PRO A 181 -11.56 14.05 9.54
N GLU A 182 -11.13 13.92 10.78
CA GLU A 182 -10.51 14.97 11.59
C GLU A 182 -9.03 15.19 11.28
N SER A 183 -8.40 14.31 10.49
CA SER A 183 -7.00 14.44 10.11
C SER A 183 -6.80 15.59 9.11
N VAL A 184 -5.72 16.35 9.27
CA VAL A 184 -5.37 17.50 8.42
C VAL A 184 -5.20 17.06 6.96
N ILE A 185 -4.55 15.91 6.72
CA ILE A 185 -4.43 15.35 5.37
C ILE A 185 -5.80 14.96 4.81
N HIS A 186 -6.68 14.34 5.62
CA HIS A 186 -8.02 13.99 5.16
C HIS A 186 -8.79 15.23 4.74
N GLN A 187 -8.82 16.28 5.57
CA GLN A 187 -9.52 17.53 5.26
C GLN A 187 -8.94 18.24 4.03
N ALA A 188 -7.63 18.15 3.81
CA ALA A 188 -6.98 18.75 2.64
C ALA A 188 -7.24 17.98 1.33
N VAL A 189 -7.46 16.67 1.39
CA VAL A 189 -7.65 15.80 0.21
C VAL A 189 -9.13 15.52 -0.07
N VAL A 190 -9.94 15.38 0.98
CA VAL A 190 -11.34 14.99 0.96
C VAL A 190 -12.19 16.16 1.41
N GLY A 191 -12.38 17.13 0.51
CA GLY A 191 -13.09 18.37 0.81
C GLY A 191 -14.57 18.35 0.45
N CYS A 192 -15.00 17.40 -0.40
CA CYS A 192 -16.37 17.33 -0.88
C CYS A 192 -16.86 15.89 -1.09
N LYS A 193 -18.16 15.74 -1.36
CA LYS A 193 -18.80 14.43 -1.64
C LYS A 193 -18.18 13.69 -2.83
N LYS A 194 -17.59 14.41 -3.80
CA LYS A 194 -16.89 13.77 -4.92
C LYS A 194 -15.63 13.08 -4.42
N ASP A 195 -14.86 13.71 -3.54
CA ASP A 195 -13.63 13.14 -3.00
C ASP A 195 -13.92 11.98 -2.05
N GLU A 196 -15.00 12.05 -1.26
CA GLU A 196 -15.44 10.92 -0.44
C GLU A 196 -15.72 9.68 -1.29
N ARG A 197 -16.35 9.88 -2.45
CA ARG A 197 -16.64 8.83 -3.43
C ARG A 197 -15.36 8.27 -4.08
N GLU A 198 -14.38 9.12 -4.35
CA GLU A 198 -13.05 8.68 -4.81
C GLU A 198 -12.37 7.83 -3.73
N LEU A 199 -12.39 8.25 -2.47
CA LEU A 199 -11.80 7.49 -1.38
C LEU A 199 -12.45 6.09 -1.25
N VAL A 200 -13.78 5.99 -1.32
CA VAL A 200 -14.49 4.70 -1.33
C VAL A 200 -14.00 3.81 -2.47
N TYR A 201 -13.76 4.36 -3.66
CA TYR A 201 -13.27 3.62 -4.82
C TYR A 201 -11.89 3.00 -4.55
N PHE A 202 -10.96 3.76 -3.99
CA PHE A 202 -9.62 3.25 -3.66
C PHE A 202 -9.63 2.31 -2.44
N CYS A 203 -10.51 2.52 -1.45
CA CYS A 203 -10.70 1.57 -0.36
C CYS A 203 -11.22 0.22 -0.86
N LEU A 204 -12.12 0.19 -1.85
CA LEU A 204 -12.56 -1.06 -2.48
C LEU A 204 -11.44 -1.73 -3.29
N GLU A 205 -10.55 -0.94 -3.90
CA GLU A 205 -9.35 -1.47 -4.55
C GLU A 205 -8.44 -2.19 -3.56
N ALA A 206 -8.13 -1.52 -2.43
CA ALA A 206 -7.30 -2.07 -1.38
C ALA A 206 -7.92 -3.34 -0.80
N LEU A 207 -9.24 -3.33 -0.55
CA LEU A 207 -10.00 -4.49 -0.11
C LEU A 207 -9.87 -5.67 -1.08
N ARG A 208 -10.00 -5.42 -2.40
CA ARG A 208 -9.87 -6.46 -3.42
C ARG A 208 -8.45 -7.01 -3.47
N LYS A 209 -7.41 -6.16 -3.38
CA LYS A 209 -6.00 -6.60 -3.36
C LYS A 209 -5.71 -7.51 -2.17
N GLN A 210 -6.32 -7.27 -1.01
CA GLN A 210 -6.13 -8.09 0.18
C GLN A 210 -6.76 -9.49 0.12
N LEU A 211 -7.68 -9.76 -0.84
CA LEU A 211 -8.27 -11.09 -0.97
C LEU A 211 -7.22 -12.17 -1.27
N ALA A 212 -6.10 -11.81 -1.91
CA ALA A 212 -4.99 -12.70 -2.22
C ALA A 212 -4.04 -12.95 -1.03
N SER A 213 -4.13 -12.17 0.05
CA SER A 213 -3.16 -12.14 1.15
C SER A 213 -3.86 -12.07 2.52
N ASP A 214 -3.17 -11.59 3.55
CA ASP A 214 -3.78 -11.32 4.85
C ASP A 214 -4.90 -10.28 4.71
N TYR A 215 -6.13 -10.70 4.98
CA TYR A 215 -7.30 -9.84 4.92
C TYR A 215 -7.44 -9.02 6.22
N LYS A 216 -7.48 -7.70 6.07
CA LYS A 216 -7.50 -6.71 7.16
C LYS A 216 -8.48 -5.59 6.84
N ASP A 217 -9.62 -5.95 6.26
CA ASP A 217 -10.73 -5.03 5.96
C ASP A 217 -10.36 -3.88 5.02
N GLY A 218 -9.33 -4.08 4.18
CA GLY A 218 -8.79 -3.08 3.26
C GLY A 218 -7.75 -2.16 3.88
N ILE A 219 -7.50 -2.28 5.20
CA ILE A 219 -6.53 -1.47 5.94
C ILE A 219 -5.18 -2.19 5.95
N THR A 220 -4.12 -1.49 5.58
CA THR A 220 -2.76 -2.03 5.58
C THR A 220 -1.96 -1.53 6.77
N TYR A 221 -2.18 -0.27 7.18
CA TYR A 221 -1.31 0.40 8.15
C TYR A 221 -2.09 1.09 9.27
N LEU A 222 -1.44 1.17 10.43
CA LEU A 222 -1.91 1.91 11.59
C LEU A 222 -1.26 3.29 11.66
N ARG A 223 -1.99 4.22 12.27
CA ARG A 223 -1.41 5.48 12.74
C ARG A 223 -0.77 5.22 14.10
N PRO A 224 0.48 5.66 14.33
CA PRO A 224 1.14 5.49 15.62
C PRO A 224 0.33 6.19 16.72
N THR A 225 0.22 5.52 17.86
CA THR A 225 -0.42 6.09 19.06
C THR A 225 0.53 7.02 19.80
N ASP A 226 1.83 6.79 19.70
CA ASP A 226 2.88 7.54 20.35
C ASP A 226 3.68 8.35 19.32
N PRO A 227 3.62 9.69 19.35
CA PRO A 227 4.34 10.55 18.41
C PRO A 227 5.86 10.52 18.61
N SER A 228 6.36 9.98 19.73
CA SER A 228 7.80 9.85 19.98
C SER A 228 8.44 8.68 19.26
N LYS A 229 7.64 7.72 18.78
CA LYS A 229 8.16 6.54 18.07
C LYS A 229 8.50 6.87 16.61
N PRO A 230 9.59 6.28 16.08
CA PRO A 230 9.91 6.39 14.66
C PRO A 230 8.79 5.78 13.83
N VAL A 231 8.32 6.52 12.83
CA VAL A 231 7.20 6.08 11.98
C VAL A 231 7.68 5.45 10.70
N ILE A 232 8.91 5.75 10.30
CA ILE A 232 9.58 5.12 9.17
C ILE A 232 11.07 5.06 9.48
N GLN A 233 11.59 3.84 9.45
CA GLN A 233 13.02 3.57 9.53
C GLN A 233 13.59 3.42 8.11
N PRO A 234 14.91 3.55 7.92
CA PRO A 234 15.57 3.15 6.68
C PRO A 234 15.14 1.74 6.31
N GLN A 235 14.77 1.52 5.04
CA GLN A 235 14.22 0.24 4.54
C GLN A 235 12.91 -0.25 5.23
N GLY A 236 12.34 0.53 6.17
CA GLY A 236 11.34 0.07 7.12
C GLY A 236 9.89 0.11 6.64
N TRP A 237 9.03 -0.50 7.45
CA TRP A 237 7.60 -0.69 7.22
C TRP A 237 6.77 -0.06 8.35
N LEU A 238 5.56 0.34 8.02
CA LEU A 238 4.58 0.82 9.00
C LEU A 238 3.93 -0.36 9.73
N GLU A 239 3.51 -0.11 10.96
CA GLU A 239 2.76 -1.09 11.75
C GLU A 239 1.45 -1.45 11.03
N SER A 240 1.11 -2.74 11.03
CA SER A 240 -0.10 -3.26 10.39
C SER A 240 -1.13 -3.68 11.45
N PRO A 241 -2.44 -3.50 11.19
CA PRO A 241 -3.46 -3.92 12.14
C PRO A 241 -3.56 -5.45 12.25
N ALA A 242 -4.14 -5.90 13.36
CA ALA A 242 -4.66 -7.26 13.48
C ALA A 242 -5.91 -7.43 12.58
N PRO A 243 -6.18 -8.65 12.07
CA PRO A 243 -7.41 -8.93 11.31
C PRO A 243 -8.66 -8.59 12.12
N GLY A 244 -9.67 -7.95 11.49
CA GLY A 244 -10.94 -7.61 12.13
C GLY A 244 -10.88 -6.45 13.13
N ALA A 245 -9.75 -5.75 13.26
CA ALA A 245 -9.60 -4.62 14.18
C ALA A 245 -10.36 -3.35 13.71
N HIS A 246 -10.78 -3.30 12.44
CA HIS A 246 -11.39 -2.13 11.84
C HIS A 246 -12.66 -2.47 11.07
N LEU A 247 -13.53 -1.47 10.94
CA LEU A 247 -14.74 -1.58 10.13
C LEU A 247 -14.37 -1.53 8.64
N PRO A 248 -14.77 -2.51 7.82
CA PRO A 248 -14.49 -2.48 6.39
C PRO A 248 -15.32 -1.42 5.66
N ILE A 249 -14.80 -0.93 4.53
CA ILE A 249 -15.42 0.17 3.77
C ILE A 249 -16.87 -0.10 3.37
N TYR A 250 -17.22 -1.34 3.04
CA TYR A 250 -18.57 -1.71 2.60
C TYR A 250 -19.63 -1.67 3.72
N GLN A 251 -19.20 -1.50 4.98
CA GLN A 251 -20.07 -1.24 6.13
C GLN A 251 -20.16 0.25 6.49
N HIS A 252 -19.34 1.11 5.86
CA HIS A 252 -19.33 2.55 6.12
C HIS A 252 -20.50 3.27 5.42
N PRO A 253 -21.11 4.32 6.02
CA PRO A 253 -22.22 5.05 5.39
C PRO A 253 -21.91 5.64 4.01
N SER A 254 -20.66 6.06 3.80
CA SER A 254 -20.20 6.64 2.52
C SER A 254 -20.26 5.63 1.36
N PHE A 255 -20.18 4.32 1.63
CA PHE A 255 -20.24 3.29 0.60
C PHE A 255 -21.59 3.27 -0.11
N LYS A 256 -22.71 3.26 0.63
CA LYS A 256 -24.05 3.30 0.03
C LYS A 256 -24.28 4.60 -0.74
N ALA A 257 -23.82 5.72 -0.21
CA ALA A 257 -23.93 7.02 -0.89
C ALA A 257 -23.11 7.08 -2.19
N ALA A 258 -21.95 6.43 -2.22
CA ALA A 258 -21.11 6.30 -3.40
C ALA A 258 -21.75 5.40 -4.46
N LEU A 259 -22.22 4.21 -4.06
CA LEU A 259 -22.92 3.29 -4.96
C LEU A 259 -24.19 3.88 -5.56
N SER A 260 -24.94 4.69 -4.80
CA SER A 260 -26.17 5.31 -5.32
C SER A 260 -25.89 6.32 -6.44
N HIS A 261 -24.68 6.86 -6.52
CA HIS A 261 -24.31 7.86 -7.51
C HIS A 261 -23.76 7.26 -8.80
N ASP A 262 -22.80 6.33 -8.70
CA ASP A 262 -22.17 5.69 -9.86
C ASP A 262 -21.87 4.21 -9.56
N PRO A 263 -22.89 3.35 -9.50
CA PRO A 263 -22.71 1.96 -9.13
C PRO A 263 -21.82 1.20 -10.13
N SER A 264 -21.84 1.57 -11.41
CA SER A 264 -21.04 0.92 -12.45
C SER A 264 -19.54 0.99 -12.17
N ARG A 265 -19.07 2.17 -11.77
CA ARG A 265 -17.66 2.38 -11.44
C ARG A 265 -17.19 1.48 -10.29
N TYR A 266 -17.98 1.36 -9.23
CA TYR A 266 -17.63 0.54 -8.07
C TYR A 266 -17.79 -0.95 -8.33
N ILE A 267 -18.80 -1.36 -9.12
CA ILE A 267 -18.95 -2.75 -9.55
C ILE A 267 -17.71 -3.16 -10.34
N LYS A 268 -17.28 -2.37 -11.34
CA LYS A 268 -16.06 -2.69 -12.09
C LYS A 268 -14.84 -2.76 -11.18
N GLN A 269 -14.73 -1.87 -10.20
CA GLN A 269 -13.58 -1.88 -9.30
C GLN A 269 -13.43 -3.20 -8.53
N PHE A 270 -14.52 -3.66 -7.92
CA PHE A 270 -14.48 -4.88 -7.11
C PHE A 270 -14.71 -6.16 -7.94
N PHE A 271 -15.63 -6.14 -8.89
CA PHE A 271 -16.14 -7.32 -9.60
C PHE A 271 -15.66 -7.46 -11.04
N ILE A 272 -14.81 -6.59 -11.62
CA ILE A 272 -14.36 -6.81 -13.00
C ILE A 272 -13.70 -8.18 -13.14
N HIS A 273 -14.22 -9.03 -14.01
CA HIS A 273 -13.60 -10.31 -14.31
C HIS A 273 -12.24 -10.07 -14.94
N ARG A 274 -11.23 -10.77 -14.43
CA ARG A 274 -9.90 -10.83 -15.02
C ARG A 274 -9.77 -12.25 -15.56
N ASP A 275 -9.40 -12.39 -16.84
CA ASP A 275 -9.26 -13.71 -17.50
C ASP A 275 -8.12 -14.55 -16.86
N SER A 276 -7.29 -13.94 -16.01
CA SER A 276 -6.30 -14.62 -15.17
C SER A 276 -6.96 -15.38 -14.01
N ARG A 277 -6.21 -16.31 -13.38
CA ARG A 277 -6.61 -16.92 -12.12
C ARG A 277 -6.98 -15.85 -11.09
N LEU A 278 -8.07 -16.05 -10.37
CA LEU A 278 -8.45 -15.19 -9.25
C LEU A 278 -7.56 -15.53 -8.07
N ASP A 279 -6.72 -14.60 -7.66
CA ASP A 279 -5.91 -14.77 -6.45
C ASP A 279 -6.78 -14.45 -5.23
N VAL A 280 -7.47 -15.47 -4.72
CA VAL A 280 -8.23 -15.41 -3.47
C VAL A 280 -7.74 -16.52 -2.54
N SER A 281 -7.23 -16.15 -1.38
CA SER A 281 -6.85 -17.11 -0.35
C SER A 281 -8.08 -17.90 0.12
N PRO A 282 -7.98 -19.22 0.37
CA PRO A 282 -9.10 -20.04 0.83
C PRO A 282 -9.85 -19.47 2.05
N SER A 283 -9.15 -18.82 2.98
CA SER A 283 -9.75 -18.18 4.16
C SER A 283 -10.60 -16.95 3.84
N ASN A 284 -10.37 -16.31 2.69
CA ASN A 284 -10.92 -14.99 2.37
C ASN A 284 -12.20 -15.04 1.53
N TRP A 285 -12.67 -16.24 1.13
CA TRP A 285 -13.90 -16.39 0.35
C TRP A 285 -15.13 -15.82 1.05
N ILE A 286 -15.19 -15.91 2.38
CA ILE A 286 -16.29 -15.32 3.17
C ILE A 286 -16.38 -13.81 2.96
N HIS A 287 -15.24 -13.13 2.80
CA HIS A 287 -15.21 -11.68 2.60
C HIS A 287 -15.67 -11.27 1.20
N VAL A 288 -15.49 -12.13 0.20
CA VAL A 288 -16.07 -11.91 -1.14
C VAL A 288 -17.60 -11.94 -1.06
N ASP A 289 -18.15 -12.92 -0.35
CA ASP A 289 -19.59 -13.04 -0.13
C ASP A 289 -20.15 -11.83 0.63
N ASP A 290 -19.45 -11.36 1.67
CA ASP A 290 -19.85 -10.21 2.48
C ASP A 290 -19.88 -8.91 1.65
N VAL A 291 -18.88 -8.68 0.81
CA VAL A 291 -18.86 -7.52 -0.09
C VAL A 291 -20.01 -7.61 -1.09
N CYS A 292 -20.22 -8.77 -1.71
CA CYS A 292 -21.33 -8.96 -2.65
C CYS A 292 -22.69 -8.68 -1.99
N LYS A 293 -22.93 -9.23 -0.80
CA LYS A 293 -24.13 -8.95 0.00
C LYS A 293 -24.27 -7.47 0.33
N ALA A 294 -23.17 -6.76 0.60
CA ALA A 294 -23.20 -5.32 0.86
C ALA A 294 -23.62 -4.51 -0.37
N PHE A 295 -23.12 -4.85 -1.57
CA PHE A 295 -23.59 -4.22 -2.82
C PHE A 295 -25.09 -4.45 -3.03
N LEU A 296 -25.55 -5.70 -2.86
CA LEU A 296 -26.97 -6.05 -3.00
C LEU A 296 -27.85 -5.29 -1.99
N ARG A 297 -27.44 -5.22 -0.71
CA ARG A 297 -28.13 -4.46 0.35
C ARG A 297 -28.12 -2.95 0.12
N ALA A 298 -27.10 -2.43 -0.56
CA ALA A 298 -27.04 -1.02 -0.95
C ALA A 298 -28.02 -0.67 -2.09
N GLY A 299 -28.69 -1.67 -2.68
CA GLY A 299 -29.68 -1.49 -3.74
C GLY A 299 -29.14 -1.74 -5.15
N VAL A 300 -27.92 -2.28 -5.28
CA VAL A 300 -27.38 -2.69 -6.58
C VAL A 300 -28.08 -3.99 -7.01
N PRO A 301 -28.76 -4.03 -8.18
CA PRO A 301 -29.37 -5.26 -8.67
C PRO A 301 -28.31 -6.31 -8.99
N ALA A 302 -28.58 -7.57 -8.66
CA ALA A 302 -27.71 -8.71 -8.97
C ALA A 302 -27.38 -8.81 -10.47
N GLU A 303 -28.36 -8.51 -11.33
CA GLU A 303 -28.21 -8.39 -12.78
C GLU A 303 -27.05 -7.48 -13.17
N ARG A 304 -26.93 -6.33 -12.51
CA ARG A 304 -25.92 -5.32 -12.84
C ARG A 304 -24.51 -5.79 -12.46
N ILE A 305 -24.39 -6.53 -11.36
CA ILE A 305 -23.12 -7.16 -10.96
C ILE A 305 -22.70 -8.20 -11.99
N ILE A 306 -23.64 -8.99 -12.50
CA ILE A 306 -23.39 -9.99 -13.55
C ILE A 306 -23.02 -9.32 -14.88
N ASP A 307 -23.79 -8.31 -15.30
CA ASP A 307 -23.59 -7.57 -16.56
C ASP A 307 -22.20 -6.94 -16.60
N GLU A 308 -21.85 -6.16 -15.57
CA GLU A 308 -20.66 -5.32 -15.57
C GLU A 308 -19.42 -6.04 -15.00
N GLY A 309 -19.60 -6.97 -14.07
CA GLY A 309 -18.52 -7.74 -13.46
C GLY A 309 -18.14 -8.95 -14.32
N THR A 310 -19.04 -9.91 -14.45
CA THR A 310 -18.77 -11.19 -15.11
C THR A 310 -18.78 -11.09 -16.63
N CYS A 311 -19.77 -10.39 -17.20
CA CYS A 311 -19.92 -10.26 -18.65
C CYS A 311 -19.13 -9.08 -19.25
N GLY A 312 -18.67 -8.13 -18.43
CA GLY A 312 -17.94 -6.95 -18.87
C GLY A 312 -18.75 -6.00 -19.76
N LYS A 313 -20.08 -6.13 -19.80
CA LYS A 313 -20.97 -5.34 -20.66
C LYS A 313 -21.47 -4.12 -19.91
N VAL A 314 -21.38 -2.96 -20.54
CA VAL A 314 -21.98 -1.71 -20.03
C VAL A 314 -23.33 -1.53 -20.72
N ALA A 315 -24.40 -1.38 -19.94
CA ALA A 315 -25.75 -1.03 -20.37
C ALA A 315 -26.60 -2.08 -21.12
N THR A 316 -26.06 -3.23 -21.56
CA THR A 316 -26.87 -4.30 -22.16
C THR A 316 -27.32 -5.30 -21.11
N ARG A 317 -28.63 -5.39 -20.88
CA ARG A 317 -29.21 -6.34 -19.93
C ARG A 317 -28.92 -7.78 -20.37
N THR A 318 -28.19 -8.54 -19.58
CA THR A 318 -27.91 -9.94 -19.88
C THR A 318 -29.18 -10.79 -19.73
N THR A 319 -29.48 -11.61 -20.73
CA THR A 319 -30.59 -12.57 -20.66
C THR A 319 -30.24 -13.74 -19.73
N LEU A 320 -31.24 -14.44 -19.18
CA LEU A 320 -31.00 -15.64 -18.35
C LEU A 320 -30.06 -16.63 -19.05
N LYS A 321 -30.35 -16.96 -20.32
CA LYS A 321 -29.49 -17.81 -21.16
C LYS A 321 -28.04 -17.30 -21.25
N SER A 322 -27.85 -16.01 -21.49
CA SER A 322 -26.51 -15.42 -21.62
C SER A 322 -25.76 -15.42 -20.28
N ALA A 323 -26.44 -15.18 -19.16
CA ALA A 323 -25.85 -15.20 -17.83
C ALA A 323 -25.41 -16.62 -17.44
N LEU A 324 -26.30 -17.61 -17.63
CA LEU A 324 -25.99 -19.02 -17.38
C LEU A 324 -24.86 -19.53 -18.28
N THR A 325 -24.87 -19.14 -19.56
CA THR A 325 -23.79 -19.47 -20.49
C THR A 325 -22.46 -18.93 -20.01
N LYS A 326 -22.40 -17.65 -19.60
CA LYS A 326 -21.14 -17.07 -19.09
C LYS A 326 -20.70 -17.73 -17.79
N LEU A 327 -21.63 -18.03 -16.88
CA LEU A 327 -21.33 -18.75 -15.63
C LEU A 327 -20.72 -20.13 -15.89
N GLY A 328 -21.23 -20.88 -16.87
CA GLY A 328 -20.68 -22.19 -17.26
C GLY A 328 -19.35 -22.12 -18.02
N GLN A 329 -18.95 -20.95 -18.53
CA GLN A 329 -17.69 -20.74 -19.25
C GLN A 329 -16.53 -20.32 -18.35
N ILE A 330 -16.82 -19.78 -17.17
CA ILE A 330 -15.79 -19.32 -16.22
C ILE A 330 -15.37 -20.45 -15.27
N THR A 331 -14.16 -20.34 -14.72
CA THR A 331 -13.58 -21.32 -13.79
C THR A 331 -14.41 -21.45 -12.51
N VAL A 332 -14.28 -22.58 -11.81
CA VAL A 332 -14.99 -22.82 -10.53
C VAL A 332 -14.67 -21.74 -9.49
N GLU A 333 -13.42 -21.29 -9.40
CA GLU A 333 -13.01 -20.16 -8.55
C GLU A 333 -13.77 -18.87 -8.91
N ASN A 334 -13.90 -18.56 -10.21
CA ASN A 334 -14.71 -17.43 -10.66
C ASN A 334 -16.20 -17.63 -10.37
N GLN A 335 -16.74 -18.85 -10.52
CA GLN A 335 -18.13 -19.16 -10.16
C GLN A 335 -18.39 -18.86 -8.67
N ARG A 336 -17.46 -19.27 -7.79
CA ARG A 336 -17.52 -18.99 -6.34
C ARG A 336 -17.49 -17.49 -6.06
N TYR A 337 -16.65 -16.73 -6.77
CA TYR A 337 -16.54 -15.28 -6.61
C TYR A 337 -17.84 -14.52 -6.87
N TYR A 338 -18.63 -14.96 -7.87
CA TYR A 338 -19.92 -14.34 -8.20
C TYR A 338 -21.12 -15.07 -7.58
N GLN A 339 -20.92 -16.05 -6.70
CA GLN A 339 -21.97 -16.95 -6.24
C GLN A 339 -23.16 -16.21 -5.63
N GLU A 340 -22.93 -15.25 -4.73
CA GLU A 340 -24.01 -14.51 -4.07
C GLU A 340 -24.82 -13.64 -5.07
N ALA A 341 -24.17 -13.11 -6.11
CA ALA A 341 -24.86 -12.37 -7.17
C ALA A 341 -25.73 -13.31 -8.01
N TYR A 342 -25.17 -14.44 -8.46
CA TYR A 342 -25.93 -15.43 -9.24
C TYR A 342 -27.06 -16.06 -8.42
N LYS A 343 -26.85 -16.38 -7.15
CA LYS A 343 -27.89 -16.89 -6.25
C LYS A 343 -29.07 -15.92 -6.16
N THR A 344 -28.79 -14.63 -5.97
CA THR A 344 -29.83 -13.58 -5.89
C THR A 344 -30.52 -13.35 -7.24
N TYR A 345 -29.77 -13.41 -8.34
CA TYR A 345 -30.32 -13.27 -9.69
C TYR A 345 -31.23 -14.45 -10.07
N LEU A 346 -30.77 -15.68 -9.85
CA LEU A 346 -31.49 -16.90 -10.21
C LEU A 346 -32.72 -17.15 -9.34
N ALA A 347 -32.76 -16.63 -8.11
CA ALA A 347 -33.95 -16.70 -7.24
C ALA A 347 -35.19 -16.01 -7.82
N LYS A 348 -35.03 -15.18 -8.87
CA LYS A 348 -36.13 -14.52 -9.60
C LYS A 348 -36.82 -15.43 -10.62
N TYR A 349 -36.24 -16.58 -10.92
CA TYR A 349 -36.71 -17.51 -11.94
C TYR A 349 -37.13 -18.84 -11.30
N SER A 350 -38.11 -19.49 -11.91
CA SER A 350 -38.48 -20.86 -11.55
C SER A 350 -37.36 -21.83 -11.95
N THR A 351 -37.30 -22.97 -11.26
CA THR A 351 -36.36 -24.05 -11.61
C THR A 351 -36.50 -24.48 -13.07
N GLN A 352 -37.72 -24.54 -13.61
CA GLN A 352 -37.96 -24.93 -15.00
C GLN A 352 -37.39 -23.90 -15.98
N GLU A 353 -37.59 -22.60 -15.74
CA GLU A 353 -37.01 -21.54 -16.59
C GLU A 353 -35.48 -21.59 -16.59
N ILE A 354 -34.85 -21.91 -15.45
CA ILE A 354 -33.40 -22.10 -15.37
C ILE A 354 -32.97 -23.30 -16.23
N LEU A 355 -33.66 -24.43 -16.11
CA LEU A 355 -33.37 -25.65 -16.90
C LEU A 355 -33.50 -25.39 -18.41
N ASP A 356 -34.57 -24.74 -18.83
CA ASP A 356 -34.85 -24.43 -20.25
C ASP A 356 -33.80 -23.49 -20.86
N ASN A 357 -33.07 -22.72 -20.03
CA ASN A 357 -32.03 -21.79 -20.46
C ASN A 357 -30.59 -22.33 -20.27
N CYS A 358 -30.42 -23.50 -19.66
CA CYS A 358 -29.13 -24.19 -19.57
C CYS A 358 -28.83 -24.92 -20.88
N ILE A 359 -27.83 -24.46 -21.64
CA ILE A 359 -27.51 -25.00 -22.97
C ILE A 359 -26.62 -26.25 -22.96
N ASN A 360 -25.93 -26.52 -21.84
CA ASN A 360 -25.01 -27.66 -21.73
C ASN A 360 -24.81 -28.11 -20.26
N PRO A 361 -24.21 -29.30 -20.03
CA PRO A 361 -23.94 -29.82 -18.68
C PRO A 361 -23.15 -28.87 -17.78
N ALA A 362 -22.21 -28.09 -18.33
CA ALA A 362 -21.40 -27.14 -17.56
C ALA A 362 -22.24 -25.96 -17.03
N THR A 363 -23.17 -25.42 -17.83
CA THR A 363 -24.11 -24.37 -17.39
C THR A 363 -25.02 -24.87 -16.27
N LEU A 364 -25.44 -26.13 -16.34
CA LEU A 364 -26.29 -26.74 -15.32
C LEU A 364 -25.53 -27.00 -14.02
N LEU A 365 -24.31 -27.54 -14.11
CA LEU A 365 -23.43 -27.74 -12.96
C LEU A 365 -23.14 -26.41 -12.26
N ALA A 366 -22.83 -25.37 -13.03
CA ALA A 366 -22.52 -24.06 -12.47
C ALA A 366 -23.75 -23.40 -11.82
N ALA A 367 -24.95 -23.58 -12.39
CA ALA A 367 -26.20 -23.13 -11.77
C ALA A 367 -26.49 -23.87 -10.45
N TYR A 368 -26.21 -25.18 -10.39
CA TYR A 368 -26.26 -25.96 -9.14
C TYR A 368 -25.26 -25.40 -8.12
N ASN A 369 -23.98 -25.25 -8.48
CA ASN A 369 -22.95 -24.74 -7.59
C ASN A 369 -23.30 -23.35 -7.03
N ALA A 370 -23.90 -22.49 -7.84
CA ALA A 370 -24.31 -21.16 -7.39
C ALA A 370 -25.49 -21.19 -6.41
N THR A 371 -26.48 -22.06 -6.63
CA THR A 371 -27.77 -22.04 -5.92
C THR A 371 -27.91 -23.08 -4.81
N GLY A 372 -27.16 -24.18 -4.88
CA GLY A 372 -27.35 -25.37 -4.06
C GLY A 372 -28.65 -26.14 -4.35
N ASN A 373 -29.36 -25.83 -5.44
CA ASN A 373 -30.65 -26.44 -5.74
C ASN A 373 -30.49 -27.86 -6.32
N ARG A 374 -30.78 -28.87 -5.50
CA ARG A 374 -30.67 -30.29 -5.87
C ARG A 374 -31.53 -30.70 -7.07
N VAL A 375 -32.61 -29.99 -7.37
CA VAL A 375 -33.45 -30.29 -8.55
C VAL A 375 -32.68 -30.03 -9.85
N LEU A 376 -31.83 -29.00 -9.88
CA LEU A 376 -30.95 -28.71 -11.03
C LEU A 376 -29.93 -29.84 -11.24
N LEU A 377 -29.39 -30.39 -10.14
CA LEU A 377 -28.48 -31.53 -10.19
C LEU A 377 -29.18 -32.81 -10.68
N GLN A 378 -30.41 -33.06 -10.24
CA GLN A 378 -31.20 -34.22 -10.64
C GLN A 378 -31.57 -34.21 -12.13
N ALA A 379 -31.84 -33.03 -12.68
CA ALA A 379 -32.09 -32.85 -14.12
C ALA A 379 -30.84 -33.07 -14.99
N GLY A 380 -29.64 -33.06 -14.40
CA GLY A 380 -28.38 -33.29 -15.10
C GLY A 380 -28.09 -34.75 -15.42
N SER A 381 -27.22 -34.96 -16.42
CA SER A 381 -26.69 -36.29 -16.78
C SER A 381 -25.77 -36.85 -15.68
N GLY A 382 -25.40 -38.13 -15.77
CA GLY A 382 -24.46 -38.77 -14.83
C GLY A 382 -23.16 -37.98 -14.65
N LEU A 383 -22.61 -37.45 -15.74
CA LEU A 383 -21.41 -36.60 -15.73
C LEU A 383 -21.55 -35.33 -14.86
N VAL A 384 -22.73 -34.70 -14.85
CA VAL A 384 -22.99 -33.51 -14.00
C VAL A 384 -22.98 -33.92 -12.54
N ARG A 385 -23.59 -35.07 -12.22
CA ARG A 385 -23.66 -35.59 -10.85
C ARG A 385 -22.29 -36.01 -10.33
N ASP A 386 -21.52 -36.72 -11.14
CA ASP A 386 -20.16 -37.14 -10.81
C ASP A 386 -19.24 -35.93 -10.59
N SER A 387 -19.35 -34.90 -11.45
CA SER A 387 -18.56 -33.67 -11.32
C SER A 387 -18.94 -32.84 -10.09
N ALA A 388 -20.24 -32.78 -9.77
CA ALA A 388 -20.71 -32.13 -8.54
C ALA A 388 -20.21 -32.86 -7.29
N MET A 389 -20.27 -34.21 -7.27
CA MET A 389 -19.76 -35.01 -6.16
C MET A 389 -18.24 -34.86 -6.00
N ALA A 390 -17.48 -34.83 -7.10
CA ALA A 390 -16.04 -34.55 -7.04
C ALA A 390 -15.76 -33.16 -6.44
N THR A 391 -16.48 -32.13 -6.88
CA THR A 391 -16.33 -30.76 -6.36
C THR A 391 -16.70 -30.66 -4.88
N ASP A 392 -17.82 -31.27 -4.47
CA ASP A 392 -18.28 -31.29 -3.08
C ASP A 392 -17.31 -32.06 -2.16
N LEU A 393 -16.56 -33.02 -2.71
CA LEU A 393 -15.51 -33.77 -2.01
C LEU A 393 -14.11 -33.12 -2.10
N GLY A 394 -13.97 -32.01 -2.84
CA GLY A 394 -12.69 -31.32 -3.06
C GLY A 394 -11.69 -32.08 -3.93
N LEU A 395 -12.18 -32.95 -4.83
CA LEU A 395 -11.40 -33.84 -5.71
C LEU A 395 -11.08 -33.23 -7.08
#